data_AF-A0A1G7CSH9-F1
#
_entry.id   AF-A0A1G7CSH9-F1
#
_cell.length_a   1.000
_cell.length_b   1.000
_cell.length_c   1.000
_cell.angle_alpha   90.00
_cell.angle_beta   90.00
_cell.angle_gamma   90.00
#
_symmetry.space_group_name_H-M   'P 1'
#
loop_
_entity.id
_entity.type
_entity.pdbx_description
1 polymer ?
#
loop_
_entity_poly.entity_id
_entity_poly.type
_entity_poly.pdbx_seq_one_letter_code
_entity_poly.pdbx_strand_id
1 'polypeptide(L)' 'MKIQEIIEKLDSENKYIGFQLLKKNGFINTTWLLYKKEMAYYFFDINQKIEFIDAYKYSKPEALIEFENSNFEIELSIN' A
#
# COMPACT_ATOMS: atom_id res chain seq x y z
N MET A 1 -11.51 0.08 3.68
CA MET A 1 -10.49 0.50 4.66
C MET A 1 -9.79 1.75 4.13
N LYS A 2 -9.44 2.69 5.00
CA LYS A 2 -8.54 3.80 4.67
C LYS A 2 -7.09 3.33 4.70
N ILE A 3 -6.21 4.03 3.98
CA ILE A 3 -4.79 3.65 3.90
C ILE A 3 -4.13 3.59 5.28
N GLN A 4 -4.55 4.45 6.21
CA GLN A 4 -4.08 4.45 7.60
C GLN A 4 -4.25 3.08 8.26
N GLU A 5 -5.45 2.50 8.14
CA GLU A 5 -5.78 1.19 8.74
C GLU A 5 -4.94 0.07 8.12
N ILE A 6 -4.68 0.15 6.81
CA ILE A 6 -3.85 -0.82 6.09
C ILE A 6 -2.39 -0.76 6.58
N ILE A 7 -1.84 0.45 6.72
CA ILE A 7 -0.47 0.66 7.22
C ILE A 7 -0.36 0.18 8.66
N GLU A 8 -1.32 0.52 9.53
CA GLU A 8 -1.33 0.08 10.92
C GLU A 8 -1.43 -1.45 11.05
N LYS A 9 -2.21 -2.09 10.17
CA LYS A 9 -2.25 -3.55 10.08
C LYS A 9 -0.90 -4.13 9.65
N LEU A 10 -0.25 -3.55 8.64
CA LEU A 10 1.07 -4.01 8.18
C LEU A 10 2.16 -3.81 9.24
N ASP A 11 2.06 -2.74 10.03
CA ASP A 11 2.99 -2.45 11.13
C ASP A 11 2.82 -3.37 12.34
N SER A 12 1.58 -3.76 12.65
CA SER A 12 1.26 -4.60 13.80
C SER A 12 1.44 -6.08 13.50
N GLU A 13 1.14 -6.51 12.29
CA GLU A 13 1.27 -7.89 11.84
C GLU A 13 2.66 -8.11 11.25
N ASN A 14 3.68 -8.29 12.10
CA ASN A 14 5.07 -8.63 11.74
C ASN A 14 5.24 -9.95 10.93
N LYS A 15 4.13 -10.54 10.50
CA LYS A 15 4.09 -11.76 9.69
C LYS A 15 4.17 -11.47 8.19
N TYR A 16 3.72 -10.31 7.75
CA TYR A 16 3.58 -9.98 6.33
C TYR A 16 4.56 -8.87 5.95
N ILE A 17 5.21 -9.01 4.79
CA ILE A 17 6.07 -7.96 4.21
C ILE A 17 5.27 -6.99 3.34
N GLY A 18 4.01 -7.31 3.03
CA GLY A 18 3.16 -6.49 2.19
C GLY A 18 1.75 -7.02 1.99
N PHE A 19 0.97 -6.28 1.21
CA PHE A 19 -0.39 -6.60 0.81
C PHE A 19 -0.62 -6.32 -0.68
N GLN A 20 -1.42 -7.15 -1.33
CA GLN A 20 -2.12 -6.76 -2.55
C GLN A 20 -3.42 -6.06 -2.14
N LEU A 21 -3.65 -4.89 -2.70
CA LEU A 21 -4.74 -4.00 -2.37
C LEU A 21 -5.61 -3.75 -3.60
N LEU A 22 -6.92 -3.86 -3.46
CA LEU A 22 -7.86 -3.27 -4.40
C LEU A 22 -8.10 -1.82 -3.98
N LYS A 23 -7.57 -0.86 -4.75
CA LYS A 23 -7.78 0.58 -4.58
C LYS A 23 -9.01 1.03 -5.34
N LYS A 24 -10.02 1.50 -4.61
CA LYS A 24 -11.29 2.04 -5.11
C LYS A 24 -11.26 3.57 -5.02
N ASN A 25 -11.37 4.24 -6.17
CA ASN A 25 -11.47 5.69 -6.26
C ASN A 25 -12.71 6.07 -7.10
N GLY A 26 -13.83 6.27 -6.42
CA GLY A 26 -15.13 6.43 -7.09
C GLY A 26 -15.53 5.15 -7.83
N PHE A 27 -15.69 5.24 -9.16
CA PHE A 27 -16.09 4.12 -10.02
C PHE A 27 -14.92 3.27 -10.53
N ILE A 28 -13.68 3.73 -10.32
CA ILE A 28 -12.49 3.06 -10.84
C ILE A 28 -11.89 2.19 -9.74
N ASN A 29 -11.65 0.93 -10.08
CA ASN A 29 -10.94 -0.03 -9.25
C ASN A 29 -9.61 -0.37 -9.91
N THR A 30 -8.53 -0.33 -9.13
CA THR A 30 -7.17 -0.67 -9.58
C THR A 30 -6.52 -1.57 -8.55
N THR A 31 -5.71 -2.52 -9.00
CA THR A 31 -4.95 -3.41 -8.10
C THR A 31 -3.57 -2.81 -7.86
N TRP A 32 -3.23 -2.68 -6.59
CA TRP A 32 -1.98 -2.10 -6.11
C TRP A 32 -1.26 -3.09 -5.21
N LEU A 33 0.04 -2.92 -5.09
CA LEU A 33 0.89 -3.63 -4.14
C LEU A 33 1.41 -2.63 -3.13
N LEU A 34 1.34 -3.00 -1.85
CA LEU A 34 1.97 -2.30 -0.74
C LEU A 34 3.03 -3.22 -0.16
N TYR A 35 4.25 -2.73 -0.03
CA TYR A 35 5.32 -3.39 0.71
C TYR A 35 5.83 -2.51 1.84
N LYS A 36 6.22 -3.13 2.95
CA LYS A 36 7.01 -2.48 3.99
C LYS A 36 8.43 -3.01 3.90
N LYS A 37 9.38 -2.09 3.74
CA LYS A 37 10.80 -2.43 3.77
C LYS A 37 11.52 -1.42 4.65
N GLU A 38 12.20 -1.94 5.67
CA GLU A 38 12.81 -1.14 6.74
C GLU A 38 11.78 -0.22 7.42
N MET A 39 11.94 1.10 7.32
CA MET A 39 11.03 2.11 7.89
C MET A 39 10.18 2.82 6.83
N ALA A 40 10.12 2.29 5.61
CA ALA A 40 9.40 2.91 4.51
C ALA A 40 8.36 2.00 3.87
N TYR A 41 7.35 2.62 3.27
CA TYR A 41 6.29 1.97 2.52
C TYR A 41 6.53 2.16 1.03
N TYR A 42 6.26 1.12 0.25
CA TYR A 42 6.40 1.16 -1.19
C TYR A 42 5.08 0.77 -1.84
N PHE A 43 4.60 1.62 -2.75
CA PHE A 43 3.34 1.44 -3.44
C PHE A 43 3.57 1.28 -4.95
N PHE A 44 2.96 0.26 -5.53
CA PHE A 44 3.07 -0.03 -6.97
C PHE A 44 1.70 -0.35 -7.55
N ASP A 45 1.41 0.08 -8.77
CA ASP A 45 0.33 -0.54 -9.54
C ASP A 45 0.75 -1.98 -9.92
N ILE A 46 -0.18 -2.93 -9.94
CA ILE A 46 0.12 -4.34 -10.23
C ILE A 46 0.83 -4.55 -11.59
N ASN A 47 0.62 -3.63 -12.53
CA ASN A 47 1.20 -3.68 -13.87
C ASN A 47 2.61 -3.04 -13.95
N GLN A 48 3.07 -2.40 -12.87
CA GLN A 48 4.40 -1.79 -12.81
C GLN A 48 5.46 -2.83 -12.46
N LYS A 49 6.67 -2.64 -13.00
CA LYS A 49 7.84 -3.39 -12.54
C LYS A 49 8.16 -2.96 -11.10
N ILE A 50 8.31 -3.94 -10.21
CA ILE A 50 8.60 -3.68 -8.80
C ILE A 50 10.08 -3.34 -8.64
N GLU A 51 10.38 -2.08 -8.33
CA GLU A 51 11.72 -1.60 -8.03
C GLU A 51 11.68 -0.76 -6.74
N PHE A 52 12.41 -1.16 -5.71
CA PHE A 52 12.46 -0.45 -4.42
C PHE A 52 13.39 0.75 -4.49
N ILE A 53 12.98 1.77 -5.25
CA ILE A 53 13.68 3.05 -5.43
C ILE A 53 12.89 4.18 -4.77
N ASP A 54 13.54 5.32 -4.55
CA ASP A 54 12.95 6.47 -3.85
C ASP A 54 11.68 7.01 -4.53
N ALA A 55 11.52 6.82 -5.85
CA ALA A 55 10.33 7.26 -6.59
C ALA A 55 9.03 6.56 -6.16
N TYR A 56 9.12 5.36 -5.57
CA TYR A 56 7.96 4.61 -5.08
C TYR A 56 7.91 4.54 -3.56
N LYS A 57 8.81 5.26 -2.88
CA LYS A 57 8.99 5.23 -1.44
C LYS A 57 8.15 6.32 -0.79
N TYR A 58 7.44 5.94 0.25
CA TYR A 58 6.59 6.82 1.02
C TYR A 58 6.89 6.64 2.51
N SER A 59 6.97 7.76 3.23
CA SER A 59 6.74 7.81 4.66
C SER A 59 5.24 7.62 4.96
N LYS A 60 4.89 7.31 6.22
CA LYS A 60 3.48 7.22 6.63
C LYS A 60 2.71 8.51 6.31
N PRO A 61 3.18 9.73 6.68
CA PRO A 61 2.46 10.97 6.35
C PRO A 61 2.23 11.18 4.85
N GLU A 62 3.25 10.90 4.01
CA GLU A 62 3.12 11.04 2.56
C GLU A 62 2.06 10.10 1.99
N ALA A 63 2.03 8.84 2.45
CA ALA A 63 1.01 7.88 2.03
C ALA A 63 -0.40 8.30 2.48
N LEU A 64 -0.54 8.87 3.69
CA LEU A 64 -1.84 9.35 4.18
C LEU A 64 -2.40 10.48 3.29
N ILE A 65 -1.53 11.40 2.84
CA ILE A 65 -1.89 12.51 1.95
C ILE A 65 -2.23 12.00 0.54
N GLU A 66 -1.33 11.20 -0.05
CA GLU A 66 -1.49 10.69 -1.43
C GLU A 66 -2.79 9.88 -1.60
N PHE A 67 -3.16 9.12 -0.58
CA PHE A 67 -4.28 8.18 -0.64
C PHE A 67 -5.50 8.57 0.20
N GLU A 68 -5.58 9.82 0.69
CA GLU A 68 -6.63 10.32 1.57
C GLU A 68 -8.06 10.02 1.04
N ASN A 69 -8.25 10.25 -0.25
CA ASN A 69 -9.53 10.11 -0.95
C ASN A 69 -9.80 8.69 -1.48
N SER A 70 -8.86 7.76 -1.28
CA SER A 70 -9.00 6.38 -1.76
C SER A 70 -9.56 5.46 -0.67
N ASN A 71 -10.25 4.41 -1.10
CA ASN A 71 -10.65 3.30 -0.25
C ASN A 71 -9.94 2.03 -0.71
N PHE A 72 -9.60 1.16 0.23
CA PHE A 72 -8.81 -0.04 -0.02
C PHE A 72 -9.50 -1.28 0.55
N GLU A 73 -9.21 -2.41 -0.07
CA GLU A 73 -9.54 -3.76 0.37
C GLU A 73 -8.28 -4.62 0.22
N ILE A 74 -7.92 -5.39 1.25
CA ILE A 74 -6.79 -6.31 1.18
C ILE A 74 -7.26 -7.56 0.45
N GLU A 75 -6.73 -7.80 -0.75
CA GLU A 75 -7.04 -9.00 -1.52
C GLU A 75 -6.17 -10.17 -1.08
N LEU A 76 -4.87 -9.93 -0.89
CA LEU A 76 -3.89 -10.95 -0.52
C LEU A 76 -2.83 -10.39 0.43
N SER A 77 -2.34 -11.25 1.33
CA SER A 77 -1.16 -10.98 2.16
C SER A 77 0.10 -11.54 1.51
N ILE A 78 1.19 -10.79 1.58
CA ILE A 78 2.48 -11.13 0.96
C ILE A 78 3.49 -11.42 2.08
N ASN A 79 4.16 -12.58 1.99
CA ASN A 79 5.21 -13.02 2.93
C ASN A 79 6.59 -12.91 2.31
#